data_AF-A0A7R9LTX0-F1
#
_entry.id   AF-A0A7R9LTX0-F1
#
_cell.length_a   1.000
_cell.length_b   1.000
_cell.length_c   1.000
_cell.angle_alpha   90.00
_cell.angle_beta   90.00
_cell.angle_gamma   90.00
#
_symmetry.space_group_name_H-M   'P 1'
#
loop_
_entity.id
_entity.type
_entity.pdbx_description
1 polymer ?
#
loop_
_entity_poly.entity_id
_entity_poly.type
_entity_poly.pdbx_seq_one_letter_code
_entity_poly.pdbx_strand_id
1 'polypeptide(L)'
;MVSMEYLLHKLNRNIGKSNSLQIIVLAIAIHSCVSIVMIYVHLVYYFDTHFSKHHSEHNHSNVGKIAFITSDQELPLNLIHNDIIKSNNISDMGWFSDHSKWKVSVNCFNNHWSLCSQILSTKCKADRSRAMYQFIPIRHDFNLYDIGMSLRATADQLQEQSNEAFYGMIVLIKFEDNSQEIIRLQFTSEVELWTKRKHRFHNKFKKRIESITVMITCFGYSGSVSFTDIRVSPIAENSNIETTDRIGRWCHNSYKPVDTNVNLKFEKIVLSLAPIPKSRVKSDVTFVTQLSMDRLIVLERSLQSWVGPVSIVIFIPVKNRGEGIQEWHSHVNLVSGLESDDYPINSLRNVAIKHVKTKFMFISDADFQPCPD
;
A
#
# COMPACT_ATOMS: atom_id res chain seq x y z
N MET A 1 -43.58 43.47 -22.63
CA MET A 1 -43.63 42.99 -21.24
C MET A 1 -45.09 42.71 -20.89
N VAL A 2 -45.51 41.45 -20.83
CA VAL A 2 -46.84 41.11 -20.30
C VAL A 2 -46.76 41.26 -18.79
N SER A 3 -47.60 42.13 -18.20
CA SER A 3 -47.63 42.37 -16.75
C SER A 3 -47.87 41.06 -16.01
N MET A 4 -47.06 40.78 -14.98
CA MET A 4 -47.18 39.60 -14.10
C MET A 4 -48.58 39.49 -13.49
N GLU A 5 -49.28 40.61 -13.31
CA GLU A 5 -50.66 40.68 -12.84
C GLU A 5 -51.65 40.04 -13.83
N TYR A 6 -51.42 40.19 -15.14
CA TYR A 6 -52.27 39.58 -16.17
C TYR A 6 -52.13 38.05 -16.18
N LEU A 7 -50.92 37.54 -15.96
CA LEU A 7 -50.66 36.11 -15.85
C LEU A 7 -51.32 35.53 -14.59
N LEU A 8 -51.19 36.20 -13.44
CA LEU A 8 -51.83 35.79 -12.19
C LEU A 8 -53.36 35.78 -12.32
N HIS A 9 -53.95 36.79 -12.95
CA HIS A 9 -55.39 36.86 -13.13
C HIS A 9 -55.92 35.74 -14.06
N LYS A 10 -55.20 35.46 -15.15
CA LYS A 10 -55.53 34.37 -16.09
C LYS A 10 -55.40 32.99 -15.43
N LEU A 11 -54.39 32.81 -14.57
CA LEU A 11 -54.19 31.57 -13.82
C LEU A 11 -55.36 31.32 -12.85
N ASN A 12 -55.76 32.35 -12.10
CA ASN A 12 -56.83 32.26 -11.10
C ASN A 12 -58.19 31.93 -11.76
N ARG A 13 -58.46 32.51 -12.94
CA ARG A 13 -59.69 32.23 -13.70
C ARG A 13 -59.77 30.80 -14.22
N ASN A 14 -58.64 30.18 -14.57
CA ASN A 14 -58.60 28.79 -15.03
C ASN A 14 -58.68 27.80 -13.86
N ILE A 15 -58.11 28.13 -12.70
CA ILE A 15 -58.18 27.31 -11.49
C ILE A 15 -59.64 27.18 -11.01
N GLY A 16 -60.43 28.26 -11.05
CA GLY A 16 -61.84 28.23 -10.66
C GLY A 16 -62.75 27.38 -11.55
N LYS A 17 -62.29 26.93 -12.73
CA LYS A 17 -63.03 26.05 -13.65
C LYS A 17 -62.53 24.60 -13.69
N SER A 18 -61.46 24.31 -12.96
CA SER A 18 -60.81 23.00 -13.01
C SER A 18 -61.49 22.05 -12.02
N ASN A 19 -61.68 20.79 -12.43
CA ASN A 19 -62.22 19.76 -11.54
C ASN A 19 -61.21 19.48 -10.41
N SER A 20 -61.68 19.14 -9.21
CA SER A 20 -60.82 18.88 -8.04
C SER A 20 -59.70 17.86 -8.33
N LEU A 21 -59.96 16.89 -9.21
CA LEU A 21 -58.96 15.91 -9.66
C LEU A 21 -57.79 16.55 -10.42
N GLN A 22 -58.04 17.56 -11.26
CA GLN A 22 -56.97 18.28 -11.99
C GLN A 22 -56.08 19.08 -11.03
N ILE A 23 -56.67 19.65 -9.97
CA ILE A 23 -55.93 20.38 -8.93
C ILE A 23 -55.01 19.42 -8.17
N ILE A 24 -55.51 18.23 -7.81
CA ILE A 24 -54.71 17.20 -7.12
C ILE A 24 -53.55 16.71 -8.01
N VAL A 25 -53.80 16.42 -9.28
CA VAL A 25 -52.75 15.98 -10.23
C VAL A 25 -51.69 17.07 -10.41
N LEU A 26 -52.09 18.34 -10.51
CA LEU A 26 -51.15 19.45 -10.61
C LEU A 26 -50.31 19.60 -9.33
N ALA A 27 -50.91 19.45 -8.15
CA ALA A 27 -50.19 19.49 -6.88
C ALA A 27 -49.16 18.37 -6.75
N ILE A 28 -49.51 17.13 -7.15
CA ILE A 28 -48.57 16.00 -7.18
C ILE A 28 -47.43 16.28 -8.16
N ALA A 29 -47.72 16.77 -9.37
CA ALA A 29 -46.70 17.10 -10.36
C ALA A 29 -45.72 18.17 -9.86
N ILE A 30 -46.23 19.23 -9.21
CA ILE A 30 -45.40 20.27 -8.61
C ILE A 30 -44.52 19.68 -7.50
N HIS A 31 -45.08 18.87 -6.60
CA HIS A 31 -44.32 18.25 -5.52
C HIS A 31 -43.21 17.31 -6.04
N SER A 32 -43.51 16.52 -7.08
CA SER A 32 -42.53 15.67 -7.75
C SER A 32 -41.42 16.48 -8.41
N CYS A 33 -41.74 17.57 -9.12
CA CYS A 33 -40.74 18.46 -9.70
C CYS A 33 -39.82 19.08 -8.64
N VAL A 34 -40.40 19.59 -7.54
CA VAL A 34 -39.61 20.17 -6.43
C VAL A 34 -38.69 19.11 -5.81
N SER A 35 -39.18 17.89 -5.62
CA SER A 35 -38.38 16.78 -5.07
C SER A 35 -37.20 16.41 -6.00
N ILE A 36 -37.44 16.34 -7.31
CA ILE A 36 -36.40 16.07 -8.31
C ILE A 36 -35.32 17.17 -8.31
N VAL A 37 -35.74 18.44 -8.25
CA VAL A 37 -34.80 19.58 -8.19
C VAL A 37 -33.99 19.54 -6.90
N MET A 38 -34.61 19.25 -5.74
CA MET A 38 -33.90 19.11 -4.47
C MET A 38 -32.87 17.97 -4.50
N ILE A 39 -33.23 16.81 -5.04
CA ILE A 39 -32.31 15.67 -5.21
C ILE A 39 -31.17 16.05 -6.16
N TYR A 40 -31.47 16.71 -7.28
CA TYR A 40 -30.45 17.16 -8.23
C TYR A 40 -29.47 18.16 -7.61
N VAL A 41 -29.98 19.19 -6.92
CA VAL A 41 -29.13 20.16 -6.20
C VAL A 41 -28.27 19.46 -5.16
N HIS A 42 -28.84 18.50 -4.42
CA HIS A 42 -28.09 17.76 -3.41
C HIS A 42 -27.01 16.87 -4.03
N LEU A 43 -27.29 16.20 -5.15
CA LEU A 43 -26.33 15.41 -5.90
C LEU A 43 -25.23 16.29 -6.49
N VAL A 44 -25.58 17.41 -7.12
CA VAL A 44 -24.59 18.36 -7.66
C VAL A 44 -23.69 18.88 -6.55
N TYR A 45 -24.24 19.26 -5.40
CA TYR A 45 -23.45 19.69 -4.24
C TYR A 45 -22.56 18.56 -3.70
N TYR A 46 -23.08 17.34 -3.60
CA TYR A 46 -22.33 16.18 -3.14
C TYR A 46 -21.17 15.84 -4.10
N PHE A 47 -21.42 15.87 -5.40
CA PHE A 47 -20.38 15.61 -6.40
C PHE A 47 -19.38 16.76 -6.51
N ASP A 48 -19.80 18.03 -6.41
CA ASP A 48 -18.89 19.18 -6.48
C ASP A 48 -17.98 19.26 -5.25
N THR A 49 -18.50 19.01 -4.05
CA THR A 49 -17.67 18.93 -2.84
C THR A 49 -16.69 17.75 -2.85
N HIS A 50 -17.07 16.63 -3.47
CA HIS A 50 -16.21 15.45 -3.59
C HIS A 50 -15.16 15.61 -4.71
N PHE A 51 -15.49 16.27 -5.83
CA PHE A 51 -14.56 16.48 -6.95
C PHE A 51 -13.65 17.71 -6.77
N SER A 52 -14.14 18.79 -6.17
CA SER A 52 -13.33 20.00 -5.93
C SER A 52 -12.15 19.71 -4.99
N LYS A 53 -12.31 18.75 -4.06
CA LYS A 53 -11.21 18.24 -3.21
C LYS A 53 -10.12 17.47 -3.98
N HIS A 54 -10.40 17.00 -5.20
CA HIS A 54 -9.44 16.28 -6.02
C HIS A 54 -8.80 17.12 -7.15
N HIS A 55 -9.30 18.34 -7.42
CA HIS A 55 -8.85 19.13 -8.58
C HIS A 55 -8.33 20.55 -8.28
N SER A 56 -8.36 21.03 -7.03
CA SER A 56 -7.85 22.36 -6.68
C SER A 56 -6.45 22.34 -6.05
N GLU A 57 -5.46 21.78 -6.77
CA GLU A 57 -4.09 22.30 -6.71
C GLU A 57 -3.90 23.19 -7.94
N HIS A 58 -3.51 24.45 -7.71
CA HIS A 58 -3.41 25.59 -8.64
C HIS A 58 -4.66 26.47 -8.80
N ASN A 59 -4.96 27.27 -7.78
CA ASN A 59 -4.69 28.72 -7.82
C ASN A 59 -5.29 29.43 -6.60
N HIS A 60 -4.47 30.30 -6.00
CA HIS A 60 -4.90 31.27 -5.01
C HIS A 60 -5.98 32.21 -5.57
N SER A 61 -7.06 32.43 -4.82
CA SER A 61 -7.51 33.79 -4.49
C SER A 61 -8.64 33.77 -3.45
N ASN A 62 -8.53 34.71 -2.52
CA ASN A 62 -9.46 34.99 -1.43
C ASN A 62 -10.90 35.15 -1.93
N VAL A 63 -11.81 34.28 -1.49
CA VAL A 63 -13.24 34.59 -1.44
C VAL A 63 -13.77 34.16 -0.08
N GLY A 64 -14.13 35.14 0.73
CA GLY A 64 -14.72 34.94 2.05
C GLY A 64 -16.00 34.11 1.94
N LYS A 65 -16.05 33.01 2.71
CA LYS A 65 -17.27 32.26 2.94
C LYS A 65 -17.66 32.39 4.40
N ILE A 66 -18.87 32.90 4.57
CA ILE A 66 -19.63 33.07 5.80
C ILE A 66 -19.68 31.72 6.52
N ALA A 67 -19.09 31.65 7.71
CA ALA A 67 -19.09 30.47 8.55
C ALA A 67 -20.48 30.33 9.22
N PHE A 68 -21.27 29.36 8.77
CA PHE A 68 -22.32 28.79 9.60
C PHE A 68 -21.68 27.82 10.59
N ILE A 69 -21.95 28.08 11.87
CA ILE A 69 -21.49 27.30 13.01
C ILE A 69 -22.15 25.91 12.95
N THR A 70 -21.38 24.90 12.55
CA THR A 70 -21.63 23.52 12.97
C THR A 70 -20.40 23.04 13.73
N SER A 71 -20.64 22.73 15.00
CA SER A 71 -19.70 22.10 15.93
C SER A 71 -19.37 20.68 15.44
N ASP A 72 -18.54 20.56 14.41
CA ASP A 72 -17.98 19.27 14.02
C ASP A 72 -16.74 19.00 14.87
N GLN A 73 -16.84 18.01 15.76
CA GLN A 73 -15.67 17.38 16.35
C GLN A 73 -14.80 16.86 15.20
N GLU A 74 -13.66 17.51 14.95
CA GLU A 74 -12.69 17.11 13.94
C GLU A 74 -12.33 15.63 14.13
N LEU A 75 -12.75 14.79 13.18
CA LEU A 75 -12.39 13.38 13.17
C LEU A 75 -10.86 13.29 13.07
N PRO A 76 -10.19 12.54 13.97
CA PRO A 76 -8.74 12.47 13.98
C PRO A 76 -8.23 11.96 12.64
N LEU A 77 -7.20 12.64 12.14
CA LEU A 77 -6.56 12.41 10.85
C LEU A 77 -6.20 10.93 10.65
N ASN A 78 -6.69 10.29 9.58
CA ASN A 78 -6.35 8.91 9.25
C ASN A 78 -5.20 8.87 8.23
N LEU A 79 -4.06 8.31 8.61
CA LEU A 79 -2.88 8.14 7.76
C LEU A 79 -3.05 7.04 6.70
N ILE A 80 -4.10 6.23 6.80
CA ILE A 80 -4.40 5.15 5.85
C ILE A 80 -5.03 5.72 4.58
N HIS A 81 -4.47 5.36 3.42
CA HIS A 81 -5.08 5.62 2.12
C HIS A 81 -6.13 4.56 1.78
N ASN A 82 -7.22 4.99 1.15
CA ASN A 82 -8.30 4.08 0.72
C ASN A 82 -8.02 3.42 -0.64
N ASP A 83 -7.12 4.00 -1.42
CA ASP A 83 -6.82 3.54 -2.78
C ASP A 83 -6.17 2.16 -2.77
N ILE A 84 -6.58 1.32 -3.72
CA ILE A 84 -6.00 -0.01 -3.93
C ILE A 84 -5.19 0.05 -5.21
N ILE A 85 -3.92 -0.34 -5.08
CA ILE A 85 -2.98 -0.36 -6.19
C ILE A 85 -3.36 -1.54 -7.09
N LYS A 86 -3.71 -1.24 -8.34
CA LYS A 86 -3.97 -2.27 -9.35
C LYS A 86 -2.66 -2.99 -9.68
N SER A 87 -2.74 -4.30 -9.95
CA SER A 87 -1.58 -5.15 -10.26
C SER A 87 -0.71 -4.67 -11.42
N ASN A 88 -1.24 -3.82 -12.30
CA ASN A 88 -0.55 -3.28 -13.47
C ASN A 88 -0.05 -1.85 -13.28
N ASN A 89 -0.29 -1.24 -12.11
CA ASN A 89 0.11 0.12 -11.81
C ASN A 89 1.13 0.12 -10.67
N ILE A 90 2.17 0.94 -10.81
CA ILE A 90 3.09 1.26 -9.72
C ILE A 90 2.59 2.55 -9.08
N SER A 91 2.31 2.49 -7.79
CA SER A 91 1.94 3.64 -6.97
C SER A 91 2.76 3.59 -5.68
N ASP A 92 3.20 4.74 -5.23
CA ASP A 92 3.87 4.93 -3.94
C ASP A 92 2.89 4.96 -2.76
N MET A 93 1.61 5.22 -3.05
CA MET A 93 0.52 5.28 -2.07
C MET A 93 -0.57 4.26 -2.38
N GLY A 94 -1.22 3.76 -1.34
CA GLY A 94 -2.34 2.83 -1.43
C GLY A 94 -2.03 1.42 -0.92
N TRP A 95 -3.02 0.54 -1.03
CA TRP A 95 -2.91 -0.85 -0.58
C TRP A 95 -2.33 -1.75 -1.68
N PHE A 96 -1.31 -2.53 -1.32
CA PHE A 96 -0.77 -3.60 -2.16
C PHE A 96 -1.20 -4.98 -1.65
N SER A 97 -1.40 -5.95 -2.55
CA SER A 97 -1.85 -7.30 -2.21
C SER A 97 -0.82 -8.35 -2.60
N ASP A 98 -0.75 -9.44 -1.83
CA ASP A 98 0.17 -10.57 -1.99
C ASP A 98 -0.19 -11.56 -3.11
N HIS A 99 -0.61 -11.04 -4.27
CA HIS A 99 -1.18 -11.79 -5.41
C HIS A 99 -2.54 -12.45 -5.16
N SER A 100 -3.09 -12.29 -3.96
CA SER A 100 -4.41 -12.80 -3.61
C SER A 100 -5.53 -11.92 -4.19
N LYS A 101 -6.65 -12.55 -4.58
CA LYS A 101 -7.84 -11.81 -5.01
C LYS A 101 -8.56 -11.22 -3.79
N TRP A 102 -8.56 -9.90 -3.70
CA TRP A 102 -9.32 -9.15 -2.71
C TRP A 102 -10.57 -8.55 -3.36
N LYS A 103 -11.73 -8.73 -2.73
CA LYS A 103 -12.98 -8.11 -3.15
C LYS A 103 -13.12 -6.78 -2.41
N VAL A 104 -13.33 -5.73 -3.20
CA VAL A 104 -13.57 -4.37 -2.70
C VAL A 104 -15.05 -4.09 -2.83
N SER A 105 -15.67 -3.67 -1.75
CA SER A 105 -17.07 -3.26 -1.76
C SER A 105 -17.28 -2.05 -0.85
N VAL A 106 -18.44 -1.41 -0.96
CA VAL A 106 -18.82 -0.31 -0.08
C VAL A 106 -20.04 -0.76 0.71
N ASN A 107 -20.01 -0.56 2.02
CA ASN A 107 -21.16 -0.82 2.88
C ASN A 107 -21.48 0.40 3.74
N CYS A 108 -22.76 0.72 3.82
CA CYS A 108 -23.29 1.86 4.54
C CYS A 108 -24.03 1.33 5.77
N PHE A 109 -23.56 1.71 6.96
CA PHE A 109 -24.20 1.30 8.19
C PHE A 109 -25.45 2.17 8.40
N ASN A 110 -26.60 1.55 8.64
CA ASN A 110 -27.94 2.13 8.73
C ASN A 110 -28.16 3.01 9.99
N ASN A 111 -27.31 4.02 10.19
CA ASN A 111 -27.59 5.13 11.10
C ASN A 111 -28.07 6.32 10.27
N HIS A 112 -28.92 7.15 10.86
CA HIS A 112 -29.65 8.27 10.25
C HIS A 112 -28.82 9.19 9.32
N TRP A 113 -27.49 9.17 9.45
CA TRP A 113 -26.49 9.80 8.59
C TRP A 113 -25.52 8.69 8.12
N SER A 114 -25.79 8.06 6.98
CA SER A 114 -25.13 6.83 6.57
C SER A 114 -23.67 7.06 6.16
N LEU A 115 -22.73 6.83 7.08
CA LEU A 115 -21.30 6.75 6.78
C LEU A 115 -21.02 5.43 6.06
N CYS A 116 -20.85 5.51 4.74
CA CYS A 116 -20.38 4.41 3.92
C CYS A 116 -18.88 4.21 4.11
N SER A 117 -18.45 2.96 4.13
CA SER A 117 -17.04 2.59 4.30
C SER A 117 -16.64 1.52 3.29
N GLN A 118 -15.38 1.60 2.85
CA GLN A 118 -14.78 0.58 1.99
C GLN A 118 -14.53 -0.69 2.80
N ILE A 119 -14.98 -1.81 2.25
CA ILE A 119 -14.76 -3.15 2.77
C ILE A 119 -13.74 -3.86 1.88
N LEU A 120 -12.75 -4.46 2.53
CA LEU A 120 -11.77 -5.37 1.92
C LEU A 120 -12.08 -6.79 2.39
N SER A 121 -12.44 -7.66 1.46
CA SER A 121 -12.80 -9.05 1.76
C SER A 121 -11.94 -10.05 1.02
N THR A 122 -11.61 -11.17 1.66
CA THR A 122 -10.88 -12.27 1.03
C THR A 122 -11.29 -13.63 1.60
N LYS A 123 -10.97 -14.70 0.87
CA LYS A 123 -11.11 -16.08 1.35
C LYS A 123 -9.78 -16.55 1.93
N CYS A 124 -9.79 -16.87 3.21
CA CYS A 124 -8.65 -17.40 3.92
C CYS A 124 -8.36 -18.83 3.50
N LYS A 125 -7.09 -19.22 3.62
CA LYS A 125 -6.67 -20.60 3.45
C LYS A 125 -5.75 -21.01 4.59
N ALA A 126 -5.82 -22.28 4.97
CA ALA A 126 -5.00 -22.84 6.03
C ALA A 126 -3.50 -22.90 5.66
N ASP A 127 -3.20 -23.10 4.37
CA ASP A 127 -1.87 -23.39 3.85
C ASP A 127 -1.05 -22.14 3.46
N ARG A 128 -1.66 -20.95 3.45
CA ARG A 128 -0.98 -19.71 3.06
C ARG A 128 -1.59 -18.47 3.66
N SER A 129 -0.75 -17.47 3.88
CA SER A 129 -1.19 -16.13 4.26
C SER A 129 -1.93 -15.45 3.11
N ARG A 130 -2.93 -14.65 3.47
CA ARG A 130 -3.65 -13.72 2.59
C ARG A 130 -3.53 -12.34 3.18
N ALA A 131 -2.72 -11.49 2.57
CA ALA A 131 -2.37 -10.18 3.12
C ALA A 131 -2.57 -9.03 2.12
N MET A 132 -2.98 -7.88 2.66
CA MET A 132 -2.78 -6.58 2.05
C MET A 132 -1.97 -5.72 2.98
N TYR A 133 -1.20 -4.83 2.37
CA TYR A 133 -0.23 -4.03 3.06
C TYR A 133 -0.34 -2.58 2.60
N GLN A 134 0.01 -1.67 3.49
CA GLN A 134 0.19 -0.27 3.17
C GLN A 134 1.41 0.25 3.93
N PHE A 135 2.32 0.86 3.18
CA PHE A 135 3.49 1.53 3.74
C PHE A 135 3.19 3.01 3.90
N ILE A 136 3.48 3.56 5.08
CA ILE A 136 3.23 4.95 5.45
C ILE A 136 4.57 5.54 5.88
N PRO A 137 5.28 6.25 4.98
CA PRO A 137 6.48 6.97 5.36
C PRO A 137 6.10 8.19 6.22
N ILE A 138 6.88 8.46 7.26
CA ILE A 138 6.72 9.68 8.07
C ILE A 138 7.83 10.65 7.66
N ARG A 139 7.45 11.87 7.28
CA ARG A 139 8.42 12.90 6.92
C ARG A 139 9.37 13.25 8.06
N HIS A 140 10.60 13.60 7.71
CA HIS A 140 11.65 13.96 8.68
C HIS A 140 11.32 15.20 9.52
N ASP A 141 10.54 16.13 8.98
CA ASP A 141 10.11 17.36 9.68
C ASP A 141 8.86 17.15 10.54
N PHE A 142 8.29 15.93 10.58
CA PHE A 142 7.14 15.60 11.38
C PHE A 142 7.52 14.70 12.57
N ASN A 143 7.24 15.19 13.78
CA ASN A 143 7.54 14.49 15.02
C ASN A 143 6.35 13.62 15.45
N LEU A 144 6.32 12.38 14.98
CA LEU A 144 5.33 11.39 15.38
C LEU A 144 5.93 10.43 16.43
N TYR A 145 5.29 10.35 17.59
CA TYR A 145 5.71 9.47 18.69
C TYR A 145 4.63 8.45 19.03
N ASP A 146 3.38 8.89 19.11
CA ASP A 146 2.25 8.08 19.55
C ASP A 146 1.22 7.94 18.44
N ILE A 147 0.67 6.73 18.30
CA ILE A 147 -0.33 6.42 17.27
C ILE A 147 -1.49 5.62 17.84
N GLY A 148 -2.68 5.98 17.41
CA GLY A 148 -3.92 5.26 17.63
C GLY A 148 -4.22 4.45 16.39
N MET A 149 -4.67 3.22 16.59
CA MET A 149 -5.02 2.34 15.48
C MET A 149 -6.34 1.64 15.77
N SER A 150 -7.13 1.43 14.72
CA SER A 150 -8.37 0.69 14.81
C SER A 150 -8.66 -0.12 13.57
N LEU A 151 -9.29 -1.27 13.77
CA LEU A 151 -9.77 -2.14 12.71
C LEU A 151 -11.18 -2.60 13.08
N ARG A 152 -12.07 -2.62 12.10
CA ARG A 152 -13.35 -3.33 12.21
C ARG A 152 -13.32 -4.54 11.30
N ALA A 153 -13.68 -5.71 11.83
CA ALA A 153 -13.65 -6.96 11.09
C ALA A 153 -14.91 -7.80 11.35
N THR A 154 -15.23 -8.67 10.41
CA THR A 154 -16.23 -9.74 10.53
C THR A 154 -15.70 -10.95 9.77
N ALA A 155 -16.13 -12.13 10.18
CA ALA A 155 -15.80 -13.38 9.52
C ALA A 155 -17.07 -14.19 9.26
N ASP A 156 -17.07 -14.91 8.15
CA ASP A 156 -18.16 -15.79 7.76
C ASP A 156 -17.60 -17.21 7.55
N GLN A 157 -18.18 -18.17 8.27
CA GLN A 157 -17.77 -19.58 8.27
C GLN A 157 -16.26 -19.78 8.51
N LEU A 158 -15.68 -19.01 9.44
CA LEU A 158 -14.24 -19.05 9.71
C LEU A 158 -13.89 -20.18 10.68
N GLN A 159 -13.17 -21.18 10.18
CA GLN A 159 -12.71 -22.33 10.94
C GLN A 159 -11.19 -22.30 11.10
N GLU A 160 -10.72 -22.43 12.34
CA GLU A 160 -9.30 -22.52 12.66
C GLU A 160 -8.76 -23.89 12.22
N GLN A 161 -7.59 -23.89 11.58
CA GLN A 161 -6.95 -25.08 11.02
C GLN A 161 -5.48 -25.21 11.44
N SER A 162 -4.95 -24.24 12.20
CA SER A 162 -3.57 -24.18 12.67
C SER A 162 -3.54 -23.56 14.06
N ASN A 163 -2.63 -24.02 14.92
CA ASN A 163 -2.45 -23.48 16.28
C ASN A 163 -1.90 -22.04 16.29
N GLU A 164 -1.39 -21.55 15.16
CA GLU A 164 -0.89 -20.19 14.99
C GLU A 164 -1.79 -19.37 14.07
N ALA A 165 -3.08 -19.70 14.01
CA ALA A 165 -4.01 -19.01 13.14
C ALA A 165 -4.19 -17.55 13.57
N PHE A 166 -4.02 -16.64 12.62
CA PHE A 166 -4.13 -15.21 12.85
C PHE A 166 -5.04 -14.60 11.80
N TYR A 167 -6.00 -13.80 12.23
CA TYR A 167 -6.68 -12.87 11.35
C TYR A 167 -6.89 -11.53 12.05
N GLY A 168 -6.65 -10.45 11.31
CA GLY A 168 -6.66 -9.11 11.88
C GLY A 168 -5.65 -8.19 11.21
N MET A 169 -5.16 -7.22 11.98
CA MET A 169 -4.19 -6.22 11.52
C MET A 169 -2.89 -6.34 12.32
N ILE A 170 -1.77 -6.29 11.62
CA ILE A 170 -0.43 -6.16 12.17
C ILE A 170 0.11 -4.79 11.76
N VAL A 171 0.65 -4.05 12.73
CA VAL A 171 1.28 -2.74 12.50
C VAL A 171 2.73 -2.85 12.93
N LEU A 172 3.64 -2.72 11.96
CA LEU A 172 5.07 -2.62 12.19
C LEU A 172 5.45 -1.14 12.21
N ILE A 173 6.03 -0.69 13.31
CA ILE A 173 6.53 0.66 13.52
C ILE A 173 8.05 0.61 13.44
N LYS A 174 8.65 1.38 12.53
CA LYS A 174 10.10 1.55 12.45
C LYS A 174 10.47 2.91 13.01
N PHE A 175 11.47 2.94 13.90
CA PHE A 175 12.01 4.15 14.49
C PHE A 175 13.28 4.59 13.77
N GLU A 176 13.66 5.86 13.97
CA GLU A 176 14.84 6.47 13.36
C GLU A 176 16.18 5.79 13.72
N ASP A 177 16.26 5.11 14.86
CA ASP A 177 17.43 4.33 15.29
C ASP A 177 17.46 2.90 14.69
N ASN A 178 16.63 2.64 13.68
CA ASN A 178 16.37 1.32 13.08
C ASN A 178 15.74 0.28 14.01
N SER A 179 15.40 0.62 15.25
CA SER A 179 14.60 -0.28 16.09
C SER A 179 13.17 -0.39 15.57
N GLN A 180 12.49 -1.49 15.92
CA GLN A 180 11.17 -1.81 15.41
C GLN A 180 10.25 -2.31 16.51
N GLU A 181 8.95 -2.06 16.36
CA GLU A 181 7.91 -2.59 17.23
C GLU A 181 6.73 -3.13 16.42
N ILE A 182 6.15 -4.23 16.87
CA ILE A 182 5.05 -4.92 16.19
C ILE A 182 3.83 -4.96 17.09
N ILE A 183 2.71 -4.44 16.59
CA ILE A 183 1.43 -4.44 17.28
C ILE A 183 0.46 -5.32 16.51
N ARG A 184 -0.27 -6.18 17.22
CA ARG A 184 -1.25 -7.11 16.65
C ARG A 184 -2.66 -6.82 17.17
N LEU A 185 -3.57 -6.51 16.25
CA LEU A 185 -5.01 -6.41 16.47
C LEU A 185 -5.68 -7.67 15.93
N GLN A 186 -5.69 -8.71 16.77
CA GLN A 186 -6.26 -10.03 16.44
C GLN A 186 -7.75 -10.11 16.80
N PHE A 187 -8.48 -10.91 16.03
CA PHE A 187 -9.86 -11.28 16.27
C PHE A 187 -10.01 -12.81 16.39
N THR A 188 -11.15 -13.28 16.89
CA THR A 188 -11.45 -14.71 17.16
C THR A 188 -12.37 -15.28 16.09
N SER A 189 -12.29 -16.58 15.78
CA SER A 189 -13.08 -17.20 14.70
C SER A 189 -14.60 -17.04 14.83
N GLU A 190 -15.10 -16.85 16.06
CA GLU A 190 -16.52 -16.75 16.41
C GLU A 190 -17.18 -15.40 16.07
N VAL A 191 -16.48 -14.49 15.39
CA VAL A 191 -16.99 -13.13 15.11
C VAL A 191 -17.91 -13.12 13.88
N GLU A 192 -19.19 -13.40 14.11
CA GLU A 192 -20.22 -13.30 13.05
C GLU A 192 -20.63 -11.84 12.77
N LEU A 193 -20.57 -10.96 13.78
CA LEU A 193 -20.94 -9.55 13.67
C LEU A 193 -19.73 -8.63 13.53
N TRP A 194 -19.94 -7.49 12.87
CA TRP A 194 -18.92 -6.45 12.73
C TRP A 194 -18.38 -5.98 14.09
N THR A 195 -17.16 -6.41 14.42
CA THR A 195 -16.50 -6.09 15.69
C THR A 195 -15.40 -5.08 15.45
N LYS A 196 -15.32 -4.03 16.28
CA LYS A 196 -14.25 -3.03 16.21
C LYS A 196 -13.25 -3.22 17.34
N ARG A 197 -11.96 -3.31 17.01
CA ARG A 197 -10.85 -3.29 17.97
C ARG A 197 -10.02 -2.02 17.78
N LYS A 198 -9.50 -1.51 18.89
CA LYS A 198 -8.66 -0.31 18.93
C LYS A 198 -7.44 -0.58 19.81
N HIS A 199 -6.31 0.00 19.44
CA HIS A 199 -5.11 0.00 20.26
C HIS A 199 -4.47 1.39 20.22
N ARG A 200 -3.90 1.82 21.35
CA ARG A 200 -3.12 3.06 21.45
C ARG A 200 -1.69 2.70 21.76
N PHE A 201 -0.81 3.05 20.86
CA PHE A 201 0.62 2.92 21.04
C PHE A 201 1.16 4.21 21.65
N HIS A 202 1.78 4.06 22.82
CA HIS A 202 2.49 5.14 23.49
C HIS A 202 3.97 4.81 23.53
N ASN A 203 4.77 5.65 22.88
CA ASN A 203 6.20 5.45 22.81
C ASN A 203 6.88 5.91 24.09
N LYS A 204 7.14 4.96 24.99
CA LYS A 204 7.80 5.20 26.28
C LYS A 204 9.16 5.88 26.15
N PHE A 205 9.87 5.63 25.05
CA PHE A 205 11.22 6.14 24.81
C PHE A 205 11.23 7.45 24.02
N LYS A 206 10.05 7.97 23.63
CA LYS A 206 9.89 9.16 22.78
C LYS A 206 10.79 9.12 21.54
N LYS A 207 10.96 7.93 20.95
CA LYS A 207 11.70 7.77 19.70
C LYS A 207 10.83 8.22 18.53
N ARG A 208 11.40 8.96 17.59
CA ARG A 208 10.66 9.42 16.41
C ARG A 208 10.32 8.22 15.52
N ILE A 209 9.05 8.10 15.12
CA ILE A 209 8.61 7.10 14.15
C ILE A 209 9.08 7.55 12.76
N GLU A 210 9.83 6.68 12.09
CA GLU A 210 10.33 6.88 10.73
C GLU A 210 9.30 6.39 9.70
N SER A 211 8.71 5.22 9.93
CA SER A 211 7.70 4.66 9.02
C SER A 211 6.78 3.68 9.74
N ILE A 212 5.60 3.47 9.16
CA ILE A 212 4.60 2.53 9.64
C ILE A 212 4.22 1.61 8.48
N THR A 213 4.31 0.30 8.69
CA THR A 213 3.77 -0.69 7.75
C THR A 213 2.55 -1.36 8.37
N VAL A 214 1.42 -1.23 7.70
CA VAL A 214 0.16 -1.85 8.12
C VAL A 214 -0.10 -3.05 7.24
N MET A 215 -0.33 -4.20 7.85
CA MET A 215 -0.72 -5.44 7.18
C MET A 215 -2.08 -5.88 7.71
N ILE A 216 -3.09 -5.98 6.86
CA ILE A 216 -4.29 -6.77 7.18
C ILE A 216 -4.07 -8.17 6.60
N THR A 217 -4.35 -9.21 7.39
CA THR A 217 -4.10 -10.58 6.94
C THR A 217 -5.04 -11.59 7.56
N CYS A 218 -5.17 -12.74 6.90
CA CYS A 218 -5.60 -13.98 7.53
C CYS A 218 -4.70 -15.16 7.11
N PHE A 219 -4.36 -15.99 8.10
CA PHE A 219 -3.52 -17.18 7.99
C PHE A 219 -4.04 -18.26 8.95
N GLY A 220 -3.94 -19.53 8.57
CA GLY A 220 -4.33 -20.65 9.43
C GLY A 220 -5.85 -20.83 9.58
N TYR A 221 -6.65 -20.13 8.79
CA TYR A 221 -8.12 -20.24 8.77
C TYR A 221 -8.65 -20.69 7.41
N SER A 222 -9.78 -21.40 7.43
CA SER A 222 -10.62 -21.65 6.26
C SER A 222 -11.93 -20.87 6.41
N GLY A 223 -12.30 -20.06 5.42
CA GLY A 223 -13.51 -19.23 5.48
C GLY A 223 -13.33 -17.88 4.78
N SER A 224 -14.23 -16.94 5.04
CA SER A 224 -14.15 -15.57 4.48
C SER A 224 -13.99 -14.54 5.59
N VAL A 225 -13.13 -13.55 5.38
CA VAL A 225 -12.95 -12.42 6.30
C VAL A 225 -13.19 -11.12 5.56
N SER A 226 -13.71 -10.13 6.28
CA SER A 226 -13.93 -8.78 5.78
C SER A 226 -13.44 -7.74 6.78
N PHE A 227 -12.76 -6.72 6.26
CA PHE A 227 -12.16 -5.63 7.03
C PHE A 227 -12.73 -4.28 6.57
N THR A 228 -12.95 -3.37 7.50
CA THR A 228 -13.39 -2.00 7.25
C THR A 228 -12.92 -1.06 8.36
N ASP A 229 -13.10 0.25 8.16
CA ASP A 229 -12.78 1.30 9.14
C ASP A 229 -11.34 1.16 9.67
N ILE A 230 -10.42 0.85 8.75
CA ILE A 230 -9.00 0.69 9.01
C ILE A 230 -8.43 2.09 9.25
N ARG A 231 -7.89 2.30 10.45
CA ARG A 231 -7.34 3.59 10.85
C ARG A 231 -6.00 3.46 11.52
N VAL A 232 -5.10 4.36 11.17
CA VAL A 232 -3.91 4.71 11.92
C VAL A 232 -3.87 6.23 11.98
N SER A 233 -3.85 6.79 13.19
CA SER A 233 -3.95 8.23 13.41
C SER A 233 -2.94 8.67 14.47
N PRO A 234 -2.29 9.83 14.34
CA PRO A 234 -1.49 10.39 15.44
C PRO A 234 -2.33 10.53 16.72
N ILE A 235 -1.74 10.25 17.87
CA ILE A 235 -2.31 10.64 19.16
C ILE A 235 -1.65 11.96 19.53
N ALA A 236 -2.26 13.06 19.09
CA ALA A 236 -1.83 14.39 19.51
C ALA A 236 -2.59 14.80 20.77
N GLU A 237 -1.89 15.29 21.79
CA GLU A 237 -2.53 15.95 22.95
C GLU A 237 -2.89 17.42 22.66
N ASN A 238 -2.25 18.05 21.67
CA ASN A 238 -2.57 19.39 21.16
C ASN A 238 -1.80 19.63 19.85
N SER A 239 -2.46 19.66 18.69
CA SER A 239 -1.96 20.38 17.50
C SER A 239 -2.94 20.33 16.33
N ASN A 240 -3.03 21.46 15.64
CA ASN A 240 -3.72 21.71 14.37
C ASN A 240 -3.07 20.89 13.24
N ILE A 241 -3.28 19.57 13.22
CA ILE A 241 -2.78 18.70 12.15
C ILE A 241 -3.84 18.68 11.04
N GLU A 242 -3.80 19.68 10.17
CA GLU A 242 -4.89 19.94 9.21
C GLU A 242 -4.96 18.95 8.03
N THR A 243 -3.90 18.21 7.65
CA THR A 243 -3.95 17.32 6.47
C THR A 243 -2.94 16.15 6.46
N THR A 244 -3.35 15.01 5.89
CA THR A 244 -2.56 13.77 5.68
C THR A 244 -1.42 13.98 4.70
N ASP A 245 -1.62 14.88 3.72
CA ASP A 245 -0.64 15.23 2.68
C ASP A 245 0.66 15.80 3.26
N ARG A 246 0.63 16.38 4.47
CA ARG A 246 1.82 16.89 5.15
C ARG A 246 2.62 15.82 5.88
N ILE A 247 2.10 14.60 6.04
CA ILE A 247 2.75 13.53 6.80
C ILE A 247 3.32 12.44 5.87
N GLY A 248 2.60 12.11 4.79
CA GLY A 248 2.84 10.89 4.01
C GLY A 248 3.50 11.01 2.62
N ARG A 249 3.81 12.19 2.08
CA ARG A 249 4.50 12.28 0.77
C ARG A 249 6.01 12.17 0.92
N TRP A 250 6.58 11.07 0.43
CA TRP A 250 8.02 10.95 0.15
C TRP A 250 8.33 11.80 -1.10
N CYS A 251 8.70 13.06 -0.86
CA CYS A 251 9.38 14.00 -1.75
C CYS A 251 9.30 13.73 -3.28
N HIS A 252 8.49 14.49 -4.01
CA HIS A 252 8.67 14.66 -5.47
C HIS A 252 9.96 15.44 -5.82
N ASN A 253 10.56 16.15 -4.86
CA ASN A 253 11.64 17.12 -5.14
C ASN A 253 12.91 16.99 -4.27
N SER A 254 13.14 15.88 -3.57
CA SER A 254 14.34 15.77 -2.69
C SER A 254 14.94 14.38 -2.60
N TYR A 255 14.70 13.51 -3.59
CA TYR A 255 15.58 12.36 -3.77
C TYR A 255 16.91 12.86 -4.34
N LYS A 256 17.75 13.43 -3.48
CA LYS A 256 19.19 13.27 -3.71
C LYS A 256 19.40 11.77 -3.52
N PRO A 257 19.86 11.02 -4.53
CA PRO A 257 20.28 9.65 -4.28
C PRO A 257 21.19 9.73 -3.07
N VAL A 258 20.79 9.09 -1.98
CA VAL A 258 21.73 8.84 -0.89
C VAL A 258 22.80 8.05 -1.59
N ASP A 259 23.93 8.72 -1.80
CA ASP A 259 25.15 8.07 -2.24
C ASP A 259 25.51 7.17 -1.06
N THR A 260 24.84 6.03 -1.05
CA THR A 260 25.12 4.89 -0.22
C THR A 260 26.42 4.34 -0.78
N ASN A 261 27.49 5.11 -0.59
CA ASN A 261 28.80 4.59 -0.30
C ASN A 261 28.67 3.82 1.02
N VAL A 262 27.85 2.76 1.02
CA VAL A 262 28.17 1.60 1.82
C VAL A 262 29.57 1.27 1.32
N ASN A 263 30.57 1.49 2.16
CA ASN A 263 31.94 1.11 1.90
C ASN A 263 31.98 -0.42 1.95
N LEU A 264 31.31 -1.06 1.00
CA LEU A 264 31.54 -2.43 0.64
C LEU A 264 32.98 -2.46 0.19
N LYS A 265 33.88 -2.85 1.09
CA LYS A 265 35.23 -3.19 0.68
C LYS A 265 35.08 -4.39 -0.26
N PHE A 266 35.46 -4.19 -1.51
CA PHE A 266 35.35 -5.21 -2.53
C PHE A 266 36.67 -5.97 -2.56
N GLU A 267 36.65 -7.25 -2.19
CA GLU A 267 37.77 -8.14 -2.51
C GLU A 267 37.46 -8.82 -3.83
N LYS A 268 37.96 -8.24 -4.93
CA LYS A 268 37.80 -8.80 -6.26
C LYS A 268 38.74 -9.99 -6.40
N ILE A 269 38.25 -11.19 -6.08
CA ILE A 269 38.98 -12.42 -6.39
C ILE A 269 38.76 -12.73 -7.87
N VAL A 270 39.74 -12.37 -8.70
CA VAL A 270 39.77 -12.77 -10.11
C VAL A 270 40.42 -14.13 -10.18
N LEU A 271 39.61 -15.18 -10.24
CA LEU A 271 40.10 -16.50 -10.61
C LEU A 271 40.39 -16.48 -12.12
N SER A 272 41.68 -16.43 -12.46
CA SER A 272 42.13 -16.50 -13.85
C SER A 272 41.80 -17.88 -14.42
N LEU A 273 40.89 -17.92 -15.38
CA LEU A 273 40.65 -19.10 -16.19
C LEU A 273 41.83 -19.32 -17.14
N ALA A 274 42.13 -20.58 -17.45
CA ALA A 274 42.77 -20.90 -18.72
C ALA A 274 41.85 -20.41 -19.86
N PRO A 275 42.38 -19.87 -20.96
CA PRO A 275 41.56 -19.28 -22.01
C PRO A 275 40.57 -20.29 -22.58
N ILE A 276 39.27 -20.00 -22.46
CA ILE A 276 38.23 -20.70 -23.22
C ILE A 276 38.60 -20.55 -24.70
N PRO A 277 38.69 -21.63 -25.49
CA PRO A 277 39.03 -21.54 -26.89
C PRO A 277 38.05 -20.58 -27.58
N LYS A 278 38.58 -19.50 -28.17
CA LYS A 278 37.85 -18.39 -28.80
C LYS A 278 36.93 -18.80 -29.96
N SER A 279 36.69 -20.08 -30.21
CA SER A 279 36.11 -20.54 -31.46
C SER A 279 34.58 -20.64 -31.47
N ARG A 280 33.87 -20.75 -30.35
CA ARG A 280 32.38 -20.74 -30.29
C ARG A 280 32.00 -20.35 -28.86
N VAL A 281 31.52 -19.14 -28.54
CA VAL A 281 30.10 -18.72 -28.62
C VAL A 281 30.07 -17.18 -28.62
N LYS A 282 29.53 -16.55 -29.68
CA LYS A 282 29.03 -15.17 -29.61
C LYS A 282 27.72 -15.20 -28.82
N SER A 283 27.79 -15.12 -27.49
CA SER A 283 26.59 -14.88 -26.67
C SER A 283 26.45 -13.39 -26.46
N ASP A 284 25.35 -12.82 -26.95
CA ASP A 284 25.03 -11.41 -26.72
C ASP A 284 24.44 -11.16 -25.31
N VAL A 285 24.24 -12.22 -24.53
CA VAL A 285 23.57 -12.20 -23.21
C VAL A 285 24.52 -12.73 -22.12
N THR A 286 24.65 -11.98 -21.03
CA THR A 286 25.30 -12.41 -19.78
C THR A 286 24.23 -12.79 -18.76
N PHE A 287 24.34 -13.96 -18.14
CA PHE A 287 23.49 -14.34 -17.00
C PHE A 287 23.98 -13.64 -15.74
N VAL A 288 23.08 -12.95 -15.04
CA VAL A 288 23.39 -12.11 -13.88
C VAL A 288 22.58 -12.57 -12.69
N THR A 289 23.25 -12.91 -11.60
CA THR A 289 22.57 -13.31 -10.37
C THR A 289 23.38 -12.94 -9.13
N GLN A 290 22.71 -12.90 -7.99
CA GLN A 290 23.31 -12.73 -6.68
C GLN A 290 22.75 -13.76 -5.73
N LEU A 291 23.59 -14.27 -4.82
CA LEU A 291 23.22 -15.33 -3.88
C LEU A 291 24.08 -15.29 -2.63
N SER A 292 23.65 -16.00 -1.59
CA SER A 292 24.43 -16.33 -0.41
C SER A 292 25.10 -17.71 -0.55
N MET A 293 26.04 -18.04 0.33
CA MET A 293 26.78 -19.31 0.29
C MET A 293 25.89 -20.57 0.34
N ASP A 294 24.75 -20.52 1.04
CA ASP A 294 23.82 -21.66 1.15
C ASP A 294 23.11 -22.02 -0.16
N ARG A 295 23.11 -21.12 -1.14
CA ARG A 295 22.43 -21.28 -2.44
C ARG A 295 23.35 -21.73 -3.56
N LEU A 296 24.59 -22.04 -3.23
CA LEU A 296 25.62 -22.45 -4.16
C LEU A 296 25.24 -23.72 -4.95
N ILE A 297 24.67 -24.73 -4.30
CA ILE A 297 24.20 -25.95 -4.97
C ILE A 297 23.14 -25.65 -6.04
N VAL A 298 22.27 -24.67 -5.80
CA VAL A 298 21.21 -24.27 -6.75
C VAL A 298 21.84 -23.56 -7.95
N LEU A 299 22.82 -22.69 -7.71
CA LEU A 299 23.59 -22.03 -8.76
C LEU A 299 24.29 -23.04 -9.68
N GLU A 300 24.94 -24.05 -9.12
CA GLU A 300 25.66 -25.06 -9.90
C GLU A 300 24.74 -25.74 -10.93
N ARG A 301 23.52 -26.11 -10.51
CA ARG A 301 22.50 -26.67 -11.41
C ARG A 301 22.09 -25.69 -12.51
N SER A 302 21.89 -24.42 -12.16
CA SER A 302 21.54 -23.38 -13.14
C SER A 302 22.67 -23.11 -14.14
N LEU A 303 23.93 -23.33 -13.74
CA LEU A 303 25.09 -23.16 -14.61
C LEU A 303 25.34 -24.35 -15.55
N GLN A 304 24.88 -25.55 -15.20
CA GLN A 304 24.98 -26.72 -16.09
C GLN A 304 24.24 -26.51 -17.43
N SER A 305 23.16 -25.73 -17.44
CA SER A 305 22.38 -25.42 -18.65
C SER A 305 22.80 -24.13 -19.35
N TRP A 306 23.62 -23.28 -18.71
CA TRP A 306 23.99 -21.98 -19.27
C TRP A 306 25.32 -22.02 -20.03
N VAL A 307 25.26 -21.79 -21.34
CA VAL A 307 26.44 -21.84 -22.25
C VAL A 307 27.06 -20.45 -22.51
N GLY A 308 26.57 -19.40 -21.83
CA GLY A 308 27.00 -18.01 -22.03
C GLY A 308 27.90 -17.46 -20.91
N PRO A 309 28.33 -16.19 -21.03
CA PRO A 309 29.02 -15.50 -19.95
C PRO A 309 28.11 -15.33 -18.73
N VAL A 310 28.73 -15.28 -17.54
CA VAL A 310 28.03 -15.14 -16.27
C VAL A 310 28.64 -13.99 -15.45
N SER A 311 27.80 -13.27 -14.71
CA SER A 311 28.18 -12.28 -13.72
C SER A 311 27.41 -12.58 -12.43
N ILE A 312 28.04 -13.39 -11.60
CA ILE A 312 27.47 -13.88 -10.35
C ILE A 312 28.13 -13.13 -9.20
N VAL A 313 27.37 -12.80 -8.16
CA VAL A 313 27.87 -12.21 -6.91
C VAL A 313 27.46 -13.10 -5.73
N ILE A 314 28.44 -13.61 -5.00
CA ILE A 314 28.20 -14.43 -3.79
C ILE A 314 28.47 -13.61 -2.54
N PHE A 315 27.46 -13.43 -1.71
CA PHE A 315 27.53 -12.80 -0.40
C PHE A 315 28.05 -13.78 0.66
N ILE A 316 29.07 -13.33 1.40
CA ILE A 316 29.68 -14.05 2.52
C ILE A 316 29.48 -13.21 3.78
N PRO A 317 28.71 -13.69 4.77
CA PRO A 317 28.59 -13.03 6.07
C PRO A 317 29.94 -12.93 6.77
N VAL A 318 30.15 -11.87 7.56
CA VAL A 318 31.43 -11.60 8.26
C VAL A 318 31.85 -12.77 9.16
N LYS A 319 30.87 -13.46 9.77
CA LYS A 319 31.07 -14.65 10.62
C LYS A 319 31.68 -15.85 9.89
N ASN A 320 31.49 -15.95 8.57
CA ASN A 320 31.84 -17.14 7.78
C ASN A 320 33.06 -16.92 6.89
N ARG A 321 33.85 -15.86 7.14
CA ARG A 321 35.01 -15.48 6.30
C ARG A 321 36.12 -16.54 6.25
N GLY A 322 36.14 -17.49 7.19
CA GLY A 322 37.15 -18.57 7.28
C GLY A 322 36.74 -19.91 6.67
N GLU A 323 35.47 -20.09 6.26
CA GLU A 323 34.95 -21.38 5.82
C GLU A 323 34.70 -21.39 4.29
N GLY A 324 35.42 -22.24 3.56
CA GLY A 324 34.87 -22.89 2.36
C GLY A 324 35.01 -22.21 0.99
N ILE A 325 35.78 -21.13 0.81
CA ILE A 325 35.97 -20.55 -0.54
C ILE A 325 36.91 -21.42 -1.42
N GLN A 326 37.68 -22.33 -0.82
CA GLN A 326 38.78 -23.04 -1.50
C GLN A 326 38.33 -24.12 -2.51
N GLU A 327 37.08 -24.58 -2.50
CA GLU A 327 36.63 -25.71 -3.33
C GLU A 327 35.81 -25.31 -4.58
N TRP A 328 35.54 -24.02 -4.79
CA TRP A 328 34.68 -23.59 -5.91
C TRP A 328 35.47 -23.38 -7.21
N HIS A 329 35.40 -24.39 -8.08
CA HIS A 329 36.02 -24.40 -9.39
C HIS A 329 35.21 -23.62 -10.44
N SER A 330 35.83 -22.56 -10.97
CA SER A 330 35.59 -21.90 -12.27
C SER A 330 34.22 -21.24 -12.55
N HIS A 331 34.29 -19.94 -12.90
CA HIS A 331 33.23 -19.05 -13.45
C HIS A 331 32.32 -18.28 -12.48
N VAL A 332 32.84 -17.68 -11.40
CA VAL A 332 32.05 -16.80 -10.53
C VAL A 332 32.86 -15.57 -10.08
N ASN A 333 32.27 -14.37 -10.07
CA ASN A 333 32.86 -13.20 -9.41
C ASN A 333 32.46 -13.23 -7.93
N LEU A 334 33.38 -13.58 -7.04
CA LEU A 334 33.09 -13.54 -5.61
C LEU A 334 33.06 -12.09 -5.12
N VAL A 335 32.03 -11.71 -4.34
CA VAL A 335 31.96 -10.36 -3.73
C VAL A 335 31.54 -10.50 -2.26
N SER A 336 32.54 -10.50 -1.38
CA SER A 336 32.32 -10.56 0.06
C SER A 336 31.81 -9.22 0.62
N GLY A 337 30.77 -9.26 1.47
CA GLY A 337 30.22 -8.08 2.14
C GLY A 337 30.93 -7.88 3.49
N LEU A 338 31.50 -6.70 3.71
CA LEU A 338 32.45 -6.51 4.81
C LEU A 338 31.90 -5.91 6.12
N GLU A 339 30.63 -5.50 6.18
CA GLU A 339 30.17 -4.66 7.31
C GLU A 339 28.80 -5.01 7.92
N SER A 340 27.98 -5.89 7.33
CA SER A 340 26.68 -6.29 7.90
C SER A 340 26.38 -7.78 7.64
N ASP A 341 25.68 -8.41 8.58
CA ASP A 341 25.08 -9.75 8.41
C ASP A 341 23.80 -9.70 7.55
N ASP A 342 23.23 -8.51 7.32
CA ASP A 342 22.04 -8.34 6.48
C ASP A 342 22.40 -8.53 5.01
N TYR A 343 21.65 -9.36 4.30
CA TYR A 343 21.83 -9.65 2.88
C TYR A 343 21.53 -8.40 2.02
N PRO A 344 22.54 -7.69 1.46
CA PRO A 344 22.35 -6.38 0.86
C PRO A 344 21.95 -6.51 -0.63
N ILE A 345 20.75 -7.04 -0.88
CA ILE A 345 20.27 -7.46 -2.21
C ILE A 345 20.51 -6.44 -3.33
N ASN A 346 20.22 -5.16 -3.09
CA ASN A 346 20.36 -4.10 -4.10
C ASN A 346 21.82 -3.83 -4.46
N SER A 347 22.70 -3.83 -3.46
CA SER A 347 24.12 -3.58 -3.66
C SER A 347 24.78 -4.73 -4.40
N LEU A 348 24.46 -5.98 -4.02
CA LEU A 348 24.97 -7.17 -4.70
C LEU A 348 24.55 -7.20 -6.16
N ARG A 349 23.26 -6.92 -6.44
CA ARG A 349 22.73 -6.82 -7.80
C ARG A 349 23.48 -5.76 -8.60
N ASN A 350 23.65 -4.55 -8.07
CA ASN A 350 24.36 -3.47 -8.76
C ASN A 350 25.81 -3.84 -9.11
N VAL A 351 26.50 -4.57 -8.22
CA VAL A 351 27.85 -5.09 -8.50
C VAL A 351 27.81 -6.13 -9.62
N ALA A 352 26.87 -7.08 -9.58
CA ALA A 352 26.72 -8.09 -10.63
C ALA A 352 26.45 -7.43 -12.01
N ILE A 353 25.63 -6.39 -12.05
CA ILE A 353 25.33 -5.61 -13.26
C ILE A 353 26.58 -4.91 -13.80
N LYS A 354 27.38 -4.25 -12.93
CA LYS A 354 28.62 -3.55 -13.33
C LYS A 354 29.66 -4.46 -14.00
N HIS A 355 29.58 -5.77 -13.78
CA HIS A 355 30.50 -6.75 -14.34
C HIS A 355 30.00 -7.44 -15.64
N VAL A 356 28.83 -7.06 -16.14
CA VAL A 356 28.33 -7.51 -17.45
C VAL A 356 29.22 -7.00 -18.58
N LYS A 357 29.59 -7.89 -19.52
CA LYS A 357 30.45 -7.56 -20.67
C LYS A 357 29.73 -7.63 -22.02
N THR A 358 28.50 -8.10 -22.05
CA THR A 358 27.69 -8.27 -23.26
C THR A 358 26.67 -7.15 -23.41
N LYS A 359 26.09 -7.01 -24.61
CA LYS A 359 25.09 -5.97 -24.91
C LYS A 359 23.78 -6.16 -24.15
N PHE A 360 23.40 -7.41 -23.91
CA PHE A 360 22.20 -7.77 -23.16
C PHE A 360 22.57 -8.54 -21.90
N MET A 361 21.67 -8.54 -20.94
CA MET A 361 21.82 -9.26 -19.68
C MET A 361 20.51 -9.95 -19.30
N PHE A 362 20.63 -11.14 -18.76
CA PHE A 362 19.52 -11.90 -18.20
C PHE A 362 19.68 -11.93 -16.68
N ILE A 363 18.91 -11.11 -15.97
CA ILE A 363 18.94 -11.04 -14.51
C ILE A 363 17.96 -12.08 -13.96
N SER A 364 18.43 -12.93 -13.05
CA SER A 364 17.60 -13.91 -12.36
C SER A 364 18.00 -14.01 -10.89
N ASP A 365 17.03 -14.21 -10.00
CA ASP A 365 17.36 -14.65 -8.64
C ASP A 365 17.82 -16.12 -8.70
N ALA A 366 18.73 -16.49 -7.79
CA ALA A 366 19.36 -17.82 -7.80
C ALA A 366 18.37 -18.98 -7.56
N ASP A 367 17.21 -18.69 -6.98
CA ASP A 367 16.15 -19.69 -6.73
C ASP A 367 15.34 -20.02 -7.99
N PHE A 368 15.47 -19.22 -9.06
CA PHE A 368 14.84 -19.51 -10.35
C PHE A 368 15.76 -20.34 -11.22
N GLN A 369 15.34 -21.58 -11.49
CA GLN A 369 16.01 -22.47 -12.42
C GLN A 369 15.37 -22.31 -13.81
N PRO A 370 16.14 -21.95 -14.85
CA PRO A 370 15.60 -21.93 -16.20
C PRO A 370 15.18 -23.33 -16.63
N CYS A 371 13.96 -23.47 -17.13
CA CYS A 371 13.47 -24.70 -17.73
C CYS A 371 14.20 -24.94 -19.07
N PRO A 372 14.66 -26.16 -19.39
CA PRO A 372 15.42 -26.44 -20.61
C PRO A 372 14.60 -26.43 -21.92
N ASP A 373 13.33 -25.98 -21.90
CA ASP A 373 12.39 -26.07 -23.04
C ASP A 373 12.09 -24.71 -23.68
#